data_AF-A0A6J7E0A7-F1
#
_entry.id   AF-A0A6J7E0A7-F1
#
_cell.length_a   1.000
_cell.length_b   1.000
_cell.length_c   1.000
_cell.angle_alpha   90.00
_cell.angle_beta   90.00
_cell.angle_gamma   90.00
#
_symmetry.space_group_name_H-M   'P 1'
#
loop_
_entity.id
_entity.type
_entity.pdbx_description
1 polymer ?
#
loop_
_entity_poly.entity_id
_entity_poly.type
_entity_poly.pdbx_seq_one_letter_code
_entity_poly.pdbx_strand_id
1 'polypeptide(L)'
;MRARVERISARLPNGIWDVVVQVSLMLVLYLSYRLIRGVIDDPQGTAAAFAHGRSIIDLERSLGIFVEPDLQNLFGATGVVADFASWTYINAQMTVTLAALVYLYVAHNRSFYFVRNMFIVSWCIALAGYTLYPAAPPRFFPEWGFVDSVASFTGVQPTDAAADALFNPYAAVPSMHVAFALMIGVPLAKLAQRRAVRIFWMMYPVLVTFVIVVTANHFLTDAVLGALTAAMAAGGAVSLARTRAAWRFQPAQATAV
;
A
#
# COMPACT_ATOMS: atom_id res chain seq x y z
N MET A 1 -9.87 5.59 -36.74
CA MET A 1 -9.09 5.15 -35.56
C MET A 1 -7.90 6.08 -35.27
N ARG A 2 -7.02 6.39 -36.25
CA ARG A 2 -5.87 7.31 -36.09
C ARG A 2 -6.22 8.70 -35.51
N ALA A 3 -7.25 9.37 -36.05
CA ALA A 3 -7.70 10.69 -35.55
C ALA A 3 -8.30 10.71 -34.12
N ARG A 4 -8.67 9.54 -33.56
CA ARG A 4 -9.05 9.43 -32.13
C ARG A 4 -7.80 9.23 -31.27
N VAL A 5 -6.84 8.44 -31.73
CA VAL A 5 -5.55 8.20 -31.06
C VAL A 5 -4.72 9.49 -30.98
N GLU A 6 -4.71 10.32 -32.02
CA GLU A 6 -4.01 11.62 -32.04
C GLU A 6 -4.61 12.61 -31.04
N ARG A 7 -5.94 12.70 -30.94
CA ARG A 7 -6.62 13.56 -29.95
C ARG A 7 -6.39 13.12 -28.51
N ILE A 8 -6.30 11.82 -28.26
CA ILE A 8 -5.96 11.29 -26.93
C ILE A 8 -4.48 11.56 -26.63
N SER A 9 -3.60 11.32 -27.61
CA SER A 9 -2.15 11.55 -27.46
C SER A 9 -1.82 13.01 -27.16
N ALA A 10 -2.54 13.96 -27.76
CA ALA A 10 -2.37 15.40 -27.50
C ALA A 10 -2.74 15.84 -26.08
N ARG A 11 -3.48 15.01 -25.33
CA ARG A 11 -3.86 15.29 -23.93
C ARG A 11 -2.95 14.59 -22.91
N LEU A 12 -2.06 13.71 -23.36
CA LEU A 12 -1.15 12.96 -22.50
C LEU A 12 0.21 13.67 -22.43
N PRO A 13 0.81 13.82 -21.24
CA PRO A 13 2.02 14.63 -21.05
C PRO A 13 3.18 14.28 -21.98
N ASN A 14 3.37 12.98 -22.26
CA ASN A 14 4.45 12.47 -23.13
C ASN A 14 3.92 11.52 -24.22
N GLY A 15 2.63 11.64 -24.58
CA GLY A 15 1.98 10.79 -25.58
C GLY A 15 1.62 9.38 -25.10
N ILE A 16 0.96 8.61 -25.98
CA ILE A 16 0.40 7.30 -25.65
C ILE A 16 1.44 6.23 -25.34
N TRP A 17 2.64 6.31 -25.93
CA TRP A 17 3.69 5.34 -25.71
C TRP A 17 4.27 5.39 -24.30
N ASP A 18 4.36 6.58 -23.71
CA ASP A 18 4.78 6.71 -22.31
C ASP A 18 3.75 6.05 -21.39
N VAL A 19 2.44 6.24 -21.62
CA VAL A 19 1.38 5.53 -20.87
C VAL A 19 1.54 4.01 -20.97
N VAL A 20 1.73 3.49 -22.19
CA VAL A 20 1.94 2.06 -22.41
C VAL A 20 3.14 1.59 -21.60
N VAL A 21 4.27 2.30 -21.64
CA VAL A 21 5.45 1.95 -20.84
C VAL A 21 5.15 1.97 -19.33
N GLN A 22 4.47 2.99 -18.82
CA GLN A 22 4.16 3.07 -17.38
C GLN A 22 3.22 1.94 -16.93
N VAL A 23 2.18 1.66 -17.72
CA VAL A 23 1.24 0.57 -17.44
C VAL A 23 1.94 -0.78 -17.54
N SER A 24 2.75 -1.01 -18.58
CA SER A 24 3.51 -2.25 -18.74
C SER A 24 4.49 -2.46 -17.59
N LEU A 25 5.17 -1.40 -17.11
CA LEU A 25 6.06 -1.51 -15.96
C LEU A 25 5.30 -1.95 -14.69
N MET A 26 4.15 -1.34 -14.41
CA MET A 26 3.34 -1.71 -13.24
C MET A 26 2.74 -3.11 -13.39
N LEU A 27 2.32 -3.48 -14.60
CA LEU A 27 1.82 -4.82 -14.89
C LEU A 27 2.92 -5.87 -14.71
N VAL A 28 4.13 -5.62 -15.22
CA VAL A 28 5.27 -6.52 -15.02
C VAL A 28 5.58 -6.67 -13.54
N LEU A 29 5.59 -5.59 -12.75
CA LEU A 29 5.79 -5.69 -11.30
C LEU A 29 4.72 -6.55 -10.63
N TYR A 30 3.45 -6.33 -10.97
CA TYR A 30 2.33 -7.11 -10.43
C TYR A 30 2.41 -8.59 -10.83
N LEU A 31 2.75 -8.88 -12.08
CA LEU A 31 2.91 -10.25 -12.56
C LEU A 31 4.12 -10.94 -11.91
N SER A 32 5.24 -10.23 -11.72
CA SER A 32 6.40 -10.75 -10.98
C SER A 32 6.03 -11.13 -9.55
N TYR A 33 5.21 -10.31 -8.88
CA TYR A 33 4.68 -10.66 -7.56
C TYR A 33 3.83 -11.92 -7.59
N ARG A 34 2.91 -12.03 -8.55
CA ARG A 34 2.07 -13.23 -8.68
C ARG A 34 2.89 -14.49 -8.96
N LEU A 35 3.94 -14.38 -9.79
CA LEU A 35 4.82 -15.50 -10.13
C LEU A 35 5.63 -15.95 -8.91
N ILE A 36 6.30 -15.03 -8.21
CA ILE A 36 7.10 -15.36 -7.02
C ILE A 36 6.21 -16.01 -5.96
N ARG A 37 5.00 -15.49 -5.77
CA ARG A 37 4.02 -16.09 -4.87
C ARG A 37 3.65 -17.52 -5.26
N GLY A 38 3.27 -17.76 -6.52
CA GLY A 38 2.84 -19.09 -6.96
C GLY A 38 3.91 -20.17 -6.84
N VAL A 39 5.18 -19.78 -6.66
CA VAL A 39 6.31 -20.69 -6.39
C VAL A 39 6.44 -21.02 -4.88
N ILE A 40 5.85 -20.20 -4.00
CA ILE A 40 6.04 -20.23 -2.53
C ILE A 40 4.79 -20.76 -1.80
N ASP A 41 3.69 -21.05 -2.49
CA ASP A 41 2.47 -21.65 -1.90
C ASP A 41 2.69 -23.14 -1.54
N ASP A 42 3.47 -23.39 -0.48
CA ASP A 42 3.71 -24.68 0.17
C ASP A 42 3.05 -24.69 1.56
N PRO A 43 2.34 -25.76 1.98
CA PRO A 43 1.87 -25.96 3.36
C PRO A 43 2.90 -25.60 4.45
N GLN A 44 4.20 -25.79 4.22
CA GLN A 44 5.25 -25.37 5.16
C GLN A 44 5.31 -23.84 5.34
N GLY A 45 5.11 -23.09 4.25
CA GLY A 45 5.07 -21.63 4.27
C GLY A 45 3.92 -21.08 5.11
N THR A 46 2.75 -21.73 5.09
CA THR A 46 1.62 -21.37 5.96
C THR A 46 1.98 -21.56 7.44
N ALA A 47 2.57 -22.71 7.81
CA ALA A 47 2.97 -22.96 9.20
C ALA A 47 3.99 -21.92 9.70
N ALA A 48 4.98 -21.58 8.86
CA ALA A 48 5.95 -20.53 9.15
C ALA A 48 5.27 -19.17 9.32
N ALA A 49 4.29 -18.83 8.46
CA ALA A 49 3.56 -17.56 8.55
C ALA A 49 2.82 -17.39 9.88
N PHE A 50 2.15 -18.44 10.36
CA PHE A 50 1.52 -18.41 11.68
C PHE A 50 2.56 -18.27 12.79
N ALA A 51 3.67 -19.02 12.75
CA ALA A 51 4.74 -18.93 13.76
C ALA A 51 5.36 -17.52 13.83
N HIS A 52 5.61 -16.89 12.67
CA HIS A 52 6.08 -15.51 12.60
C HIS A 52 5.05 -14.52 13.13
N GLY A 53 3.75 -14.68 12.81
CA GLY A 53 2.70 -13.85 13.38
C GLY A 53 2.65 -13.92 14.91
N ARG A 54 2.79 -15.12 15.50
CA ARG A 54 2.92 -15.27 16.96
C ARG A 54 4.18 -14.59 17.51
N SER A 55 5.30 -14.72 16.80
CA SER A 55 6.57 -14.07 17.18
C SER A 55 6.48 -12.54 17.19
N ILE A 56 5.73 -11.95 16.24
CA ILE A 56 5.44 -10.51 16.23
C ILE A 56 4.63 -10.12 17.46
N ILE A 57 3.60 -10.88 17.81
CA ILE A 57 2.78 -10.61 19.00
C ILE A 57 3.61 -10.69 20.28
N ASP A 58 4.49 -11.69 20.40
CA ASP A 58 5.39 -11.81 21.56
C ASP A 58 6.36 -10.63 21.63
N LEU A 59 6.88 -10.17 20.48
CA LEU A 59 7.71 -8.97 20.40
C LEU A 59 6.93 -7.73 20.86
N GLU A 60 5.73 -7.50 20.33
CA GLU A 60 4.90 -6.35 20.69
C GLU A 60 4.53 -6.34 22.17
N ARG A 61 4.25 -7.52 22.75
CA ARG A 61 4.03 -7.68 24.19
C ARG A 61 5.28 -7.34 24.99
N SER A 62 6.44 -7.80 24.56
CA SER A 62 7.72 -7.50 25.24
C SER A 62 8.06 -6.01 25.23
N LEU A 63 7.61 -5.29 24.19
CA LEU A 63 7.75 -3.85 24.03
C LEU A 63 6.61 -3.04 24.68
N GLY A 64 5.56 -3.71 25.17
CA GLY A 64 4.37 -3.06 25.75
C GLY A 64 3.51 -2.31 24.73
N ILE A 65 3.58 -2.68 23.45
CA ILE A 65 2.85 -2.04 22.34
C ILE A 65 1.79 -2.93 21.70
N PHE A 66 1.56 -4.13 22.25
CA PHE A 66 0.48 -5.02 21.81
C PHE A 66 -0.88 -4.49 22.28
N VAL A 67 -1.43 -3.53 21.54
CA VAL A 67 -2.66 -2.78 21.85
C VAL A 67 -3.73 -2.95 20.77
N GLU A 68 -3.43 -3.64 19.69
CA GLU A 68 -4.29 -3.84 18.53
C GLU A 68 -5.62 -4.52 18.89
N PRO A 69 -5.67 -5.57 19.73
CA PRO A 69 -6.95 -6.13 20.17
C PRO A 69 -7.80 -5.12 20.92
N ASP A 70 -7.19 -4.33 21.81
CA ASP A 70 -7.89 -3.31 22.60
C ASP A 70 -8.44 -2.20 21.70
N LEU A 71 -7.66 -1.78 20.70
CA LEU A 71 -8.11 -0.80 19.70
C LEU A 71 -9.27 -1.35 18.87
N GLN A 72 -9.18 -2.59 18.36
CA GLN A 72 -10.28 -3.18 17.61
C GLN A 72 -11.53 -3.32 18.48
N ASN A 73 -11.39 -3.71 19.75
CA ASN A 73 -12.51 -3.79 20.68
C ASN A 73 -13.13 -2.41 20.98
N LEU A 74 -12.29 -1.38 21.17
CA LEU A 74 -12.75 -0.01 21.42
C LEU A 74 -13.59 0.56 20.27
N PHE A 75 -13.20 0.29 19.03
CA PHE A 75 -13.90 0.78 17.84
C PHE A 75 -14.97 -0.19 17.30
N GLY A 76 -15.04 -1.39 17.88
CA GLY A 76 -15.93 -2.46 17.46
C GLY A 76 -15.42 -3.20 16.23
N ALA A 77 -15.55 -4.52 16.23
CA ALA A 77 -15.25 -5.37 15.08
C ALA A 77 -16.35 -5.36 14.00
N THR A 78 -17.55 -4.87 14.33
CA THR A 78 -18.73 -4.76 13.47
C THR A 78 -19.45 -3.42 13.67
N GLY A 79 -20.32 -3.03 12.73
CA GLY A 79 -21.06 -1.78 12.78
C GLY A 79 -20.37 -0.64 12.03
N VAL A 80 -20.90 0.58 12.16
CA VAL A 80 -20.57 1.70 11.24
C VAL A 80 -19.07 2.01 11.13
N VAL A 81 -18.33 1.96 12.24
CA VAL A 81 -16.89 2.24 12.24
C VAL A 81 -16.12 1.11 11.54
N ALA A 82 -16.45 -0.14 11.86
CA ALA A 82 -15.85 -1.31 11.22
C ALA A 82 -16.20 -1.40 9.72
N ASP A 83 -17.42 -1.06 9.32
CA ASP A 83 -17.86 -1.03 7.93
C ASP A 83 -17.12 0.06 7.16
N PHE A 84 -17.01 1.27 7.73
CA PHE A 84 -16.23 2.36 7.14
C PHE A 84 -14.76 1.98 7.01
N ALA A 85 -14.18 1.37 8.04
CA ALA A 85 -12.79 0.94 8.02
C ALA A 85 -12.58 -0.17 6.97
N SER A 86 -13.45 -1.17 6.91
CA SER A 86 -13.37 -2.26 5.94
C SER A 86 -13.54 -1.77 4.50
N TRP A 87 -14.50 -0.87 4.26
CA TRP A 87 -14.65 -0.22 2.96
C TRP A 87 -13.41 0.60 2.58
N THR A 88 -12.85 1.34 3.54
CA THR A 88 -11.64 2.15 3.33
C THR A 88 -10.43 1.25 3.08
N TYR A 89 -10.29 0.13 3.79
CA TYR A 89 -9.22 -0.84 3.61
C TYR A 89 -9.17 -1.34 2.16
N ILE A 90 -10.32 -1.80 1.64
CA ILE A 90 -10.45 -2.30 0.27
C ILE A 90 -10.09 -1.21 -0.76
N ASN A 91 -10.56 0.02 -0.53
CA ASN A 91 -10.43 1.10 -1.51
C ASN A 91 -9.10 1.86 -1.45
N ALA A 92 -8.44 1.91 -0.29
CA ALA A 92 -7.18 2.65 -0.11
C ALA A 92 -6.08 2.10 -1.03
N GLN A 93 -5.91 0.78 -1.02
CA GLN A 93 -4.83 0.13 -1.75
C GLN A 93 -5.05 0.15 -3.26
N MET A 94 -6.28 -0.07 -3.73
CA MET A 94 -6.58 -0.17 -5.17
C MET A 94 -7.05 1.16 -5.73
N THR A 95 -8.23 1.61 -5.31
CA THR A 95 -8.92 2.77 -5.90
C THR A 95 -8.16 4.08 -5.67
N VAL A 96 -7.82 4.39 -4.41
CA VAL A 96 -7.19 5.67 -4.06
C VAL A 96 -5.77 5.73 -4.60
N THR A 97 -4.99 4.65 -4.47
CA THR A 97 -3.63 4.59 -5.02
C THR A 97 -3.62 4.72 -6.55
N LEU A 98 -4.50 4.00 -7.26
CA LEU A 98 -4.60 4.11 -8.71
C LEU A 98 -5.01 5.53 -9.12
N ALA A 99 -6.02 6.10 -8.48
CA ALA A 99 -6.46 7.46 -8.73
C ALA A 99 -5.35 8.48 -8.48
N ALA A 100 -4.58 8.31 -7.40
CA ALA A 100 -3.43 9.15 -7.08
C ALA A 100 -2.34 9.05 -8.15
N LEU A 101 -2.00 7.84 -8.62
CA LEU A 101 -1.01 7.63 -9.68
C LEU A 101 -1.47 8.22 -11.02
N VAL A 102 -2.75 8.04 -11.38
CA VAL A 102 -3.34 8.65 -12.58
C VAL A 102 -3.33 10.18 -12.47
N TYR A 103 -3.71 10.74 -11.32
CA TYR A 103 -3.68 12.18 -11.08
C TYR A 103 -2.25 12.73 -11.17
N LEU A 104 -1.28 12.06 -10.54
CA LEU A 104 0.13 12.41 -10.65
C LEU A 104 0.59 12.33 -12.10
N TYR A 105 0.20 11.29 -12.84
CA TYR A 105 0.59 11.13 -14.23
C TYR A 105 0.04 12.27 -15.11
N VAL A 106 -1.25 12.58 -14.99
CA VAL A 106 -1.92 13.56 -15.87
C VAL A 106 -1.64 15.01 -15.46
N ALA A 107 -1.67 15.31 -14.16
CA ALA A 107 -1.59 16.68 -13.66
C ALA A 107 -0.19 17.09 -13.17
N HIS A 108 0.63 16.13 -12.75
CA HIS A 108 1.95 16.38 -12.13
C HIS A 108 3.03 15.45 -12.68
N ASN A 109 3.03 15.21 -14.00
CA ASN A 109 3.81 14.17 -14.66
C ASN A 109 5.31 14.15 -14.29
N ARG A 110 5.89 15.33 -14.07
CA ARG A 110 7.30 15.46 -13.65
C ARG A 110 7.56 14.80 -12.29
N SER A 111 6.61 14.90 -11.37
CA SER A 111 6.68 14.27 -10.04
C SER A 111 6.17 12.83 -10.04
N PHE A 112 5.38 12.42 -11.03
CA PHE A 112 4.93 11.04 -11.20
C PHE A 112 6.11 10.06 -11.26
N TYR A 113 7.17 10.36 -12.02
CA TYR A 113 8.29 9.44 -12.17
C TYR A 113 9.01 9.14 -10.86
N PHE A 114 9.11 10.12 -9.96
CA PHE A 114 9.68 9.92 -8.64
C PHE A 114 8.83 8.95 -7.82
N VAL A 115 7.51 9.21 -7.74
CA VAL A 115 6.58 8.33 -7.02
C VAL A 115 6.56 6.94 -7.62
N ARG A 116 6.48 6.81 -8.95
CA ARG A 116 6.57 5.54 -9.67
C ARG A 116 7.83 4.75 -9.30
N ASN A 117 8.99 5.41 -9.19
CA ASN A 117 10.23 4.76 -8.76
C ASN A 117 10.16 4.29 -7.30
N MET A 118 9.49 5.04 -6.41
CA MET A 118 9.26 4.59 -5.03
C MET A 118 8.41 3.31 -5.02
N PHE A 119 7.36 3.25 -5.82
CA PHE A 119 6.56 2.03 -5.97
C PHE A 119 7.43 0.86 -6.46
N ILE A 120 8.28 1.06 -7.46
CA ILE A 120 9.17 -0.01 -7.93
C ILE A 120 10.10 -0.53 -6.82
N VAL A 121 10.77 0.37 -6.10
CA VAL A 121 11.72 0.00 -5.04
C VAL A 121 11.00 -0.68 -3.87
N SER A 122 9.85 -0.14 -3.44
CA SER A 122 9.07 -0.71 -2.35
C SER A 122 8.53 -2.10 -2.68
N TRP A 123 8.12 -2.36 -3.92
CA TRP A 123 7.71 -3.68 -4.37
C TRP A 123 8.86 -4.70 -4.28
N CYS A 124 10.09 -4.33 -4.65
CA CYS A 124 11.25 -5.22 -4.48
C CYS A 124 11.51 -5.55 -3.00
N ILE A 125 11.41 -4.56 -2.12
CA ILE A 125 11.56 -4.74 -0.67
C ILE A 125 10.44 -5.64 -0.12
N ALA A 126 9.20 -5.40 -0.53
CA ALA A 126 8.05 -6.18 -0.11
C ALA A 126 8.16 -7.64 -0.55
N LEU A 127 8.60 -7.89 -1.79
CA LEU A 127 8.84 -9.24 -2.29
C LEU A 127 9.89 -9.98 -1.47
N ALA A 128 10.98 -9.30 -1.11
CA ALA A 128 11.98 -9.89 -0.21
C ALA A 128 11.37 -10.18 1.17
N GLY A 129 10.60 -9.26 1.74
CA GLY A 129 9.90 -9.46 3.02
C GLY A 129 8.95 -10.66 3.00
N TYR A 130 8.05 -10.72 2.02
CA TYR A 130 7.08 -11.81 1.86
C TYR A 130 7.72 -13.17 1.63
N THR A 131 8.89 -13.20 1.01
CA THR A 131 9.63 -14.45 0.75
C THR A 131 10.42 -14.90 1.99
N LEU A 132 11.10 -13.96 2.67
CA LEU A 132 12.02 -14.28 3.77
C LEU A 132 11.30 -14.37 5.12
N TYR A 133 10.19 -13.67 5.30
CA TYR A 133 9.44 -13.57 6.54
C TYR A 133 7.93 -13.52 6.25
N PRO A 134 7.35 -14.62 5.71
CA PRO A 134 5.89 -14.69 5.56
C PRO A 134 5.25 -14.58 6.94
N ALA A 135 4.14 -13.86 7.08
CA ALA A 135 3.54 -13.58 8.37
C ALA A 135 2.02 -13.54 8.27
N ALA A 136 1.34 -14.36 9.07
CA ALA A 136 -0.11 -14.33 9.17
C ALA A 136 -0.55 -13.03 9.87
N PRO A 137 -1.51 -12.27 9.31
CA PRO A 137 -2.03 -11.06 9.93
C PRO A 137 -2.90 -11.34 11.18
N PRO A 138 -3.19 -10.29 12.00
CA PRO A 138 -3.92 -10.43 13.26
C PRO A 138 -5.26 -11.17 13.16
N ARG A 139 -6.01 -10.98 12.06
CA ARG A 139 -7.32 -11.61 11.78
C ARG A 139 -7.32 -13.14 11.84
N PHE A 140 -6.15 -13.78 11.75
CA PHE A 140 -6.02 -15.23 11.88
C PHE A 140 -5.77 -15.71 13.31
N PHE A 141 -5.78 -14.81 14.30
CA PHE A 141 -5.53 -15.15 15.70
C PHE A 141 -6.69 -14.78 16.62
N PRO A 142 -7.87 -15.44 16.46
CA PRO A 142 -9.03 -15.20 17.30
C PRO A 142 -8.77 -15.53 18.77
N GLU A 143 -7.78 -16.36 19.08
CA GLU A 143 -7.37 -16.67 20.45
C GLU A 143 -6.90 -15.43 21.25
N TRP A 144 -6.55 -14.33 20.57
CA TRP A 144 -6.19 -13.05 21.19
C TRP A 144 -7.22 -11.94 20.99
N GLY A 145 -8.45 -12.31 20.59
CA GLY A 145 -9.58 -11.38 20.48
C GLY A 145 -9.70 -10.66 19.13
N PHE A 146 -8.90 -11.01 18.14
CA PHE A 146 -9.01 -10.45 16.80
C PHE A 146 -10.23 -11.00 16.05
N VAL A 147 -10.86 -10.14 15.26
CA VAL A 147 -11.96 -10.47 14.36
C VAL A 147 -11.67 -9.93 12.97
N ASP A 148 -11.92 -10.74 11.94
CA ASP A 148 -11.83 -10.30 10.55
C ASP A 148 -13.04 -9.41 10.17
N SER A 149 -12.89 -8.10 10.40
CA SER A 149 -13.92 -7.12 10.05
C SER A 149 -14.16 -7.05 8.54
N VAL A 150 -13.13 -7.27 7.71
CA VAL A 150 -13.26 -7.19 6.24
C VAL A 150 -14.03 -8.39 5.71
N ALA A 151 -13.77 -9.60 6.21
CA ALA A 151 -14.56 -10.77 5.87
C ALA A 151 -16.00 -10.63 6.34
N SER A 152 -16.21 -10.09 7.54
CA SER A 152 -17.55 -9.79 8.07
C SER A 152 -18.31 -8.78 7.21
N PHE A 153 -17.63 -7.77 6.68
CA PHE A 153 -18.21 -6.72 5.85
C PHE A 153 -18.52 -7.19 4.41
N THR A 154 -17.59 -7.94 3.80
CA THR A 154 -17.71 -8.36 2.38
C THR A 154 -18.44 -9.69 2.21
N GLY A 155 -18.49 -10.51 3.25
CA GLY A 155 -18.93 -11.91 3.18
C GLY A 155 -17.92 -12.84 2.48
N VAL A 156 -16.73 -12.35 2.14
CA VAL A 156 -15.67 -13.10 1.43
C VAL A 156 -14.56 -13.44 2.41
N GLN A 157 -14.24 -14.72 2.54
CA GLN A 157 -13.15 -15.16 3.40
C GLN A 157 -11.80 -14.91 2.72
N PRO A 158 -10.73 -14.58 3.48
CA PRO A 158 -9.40 -14.37 2.90
C PRO A 158 -8.83 -15.61 2.19
N THR A 159 -9.34 -16.79 2.54
CA THR A 159 -8.97 -18.09 1.95
C THR A 159 -9.84 -18.48 0.76
N ASP A 160 -10.87 -17.69 0.41
CA ASP A 160 -11.68 -17.97 -0.77
C ASP A 160 -10.82 -17.82 -2.03
N ALA A 161 -10.96 -18.74 -2.98
CA ALA A 161 -10.12 -18.79 -4.19
C ALA A 161 -10.09 -17.46 -4.99
N ALA A 162 -11.18 -16.68 -4.95
CA ALA A 162 -11.26 -15.39 -5.62
C ALA A 162 -10.44 -14.30 -4.90
N ALA A 163 -10.46 -14.27 -3.56
CA ALA A 163 -9.64 -13.37 -2.75
C ALA A 163 -8.17 -13.77 -2.82
N ASP A 164 -7.91 -15.07 -2.66
CA ASP A 164 -6.59 -15.67 -2.75
C ASP A 164 -5.95 -15.44 -4.13
N ALA A 165 -6.71 -15.49 -5.23
CA ALA A 165 -6.19 -15.19 -6.56
C ALA A 165 -5.72 -13.73 -6.75
N LEU A 166 -6.22 -12.79 -5.92
CA LEU A 166 -5.96 -11.36 -6.02
C LEU A 166 -4.83 -10.89 -5.09
N PHE A 167 -4.71 -11.44 -3.88
CA PHE A 167 -3.69 -11.06 -2.90
C PHE A 167 -3.25 -12.25 -2.03
N ASN A 168 -2.02 -12.20 -1.49
CA ASN A 168 -1.52 -13.23 -0.57
C ASN A 168 -2.02 -12.98 0.86
N PRO A 169 -2.80 -13.89 1.46
CA PRO A 169 -3.33 -13.70 2.80
C PRO A 169 -2.26 -13.68 3.91
N TYR A 170 -1.06 -14.20 3.65
CA TYR A 170 0.07 -14.27 4.60
C TYR A 170 1.17 -13.23 4.32
N ALA A 171 0.88 -12.22 3.51
CA ALA A 171 1.81 -11.15 3.15
C ALA A 171 1.63 -9.91 4.05
N ALA A 172 1.64 -10.10 5.37
CA ALA A 172 1.47 -8.99 6.31
C ALA A 172 2.71 -8.07 6.40
N VAL A 173 3.92 -8.64 6.33
CA VAL A 173 5.18 -7.92 6.60
C VAL A 173 6.00 -7.70 5.32
N PRO A 174 6.31 -6.44 4.93
CA PRO A 174 5.88 -5.19 5.54
C PRO A 174 4.46 -4.77 5.09
N SER A 175 3.83 -3.84 5.83
CA SER A 175 2.52 -3.30 5.46
C SER A 175 2.61 -2.39 4.24
N MET A 176 2.18 -2.90 3.10
CA MET A 176 2.14 -2.12 1.86
C MET A 176 1.01 -1.10 1.83
N HIS A 177 -0.02 -1.25 2.66
CA HIS A 177 -1.05 -0.22 2.88
C HIS A 177 -0.41 1.05 3.44
N VAL A 178 0.37 0.93 4.52
CA VAL A 178 1.07 2.08 5.12
C VAL A 178 2.12 2.64 4.16
N ALA A 179 2.88 1.76 3.50
CA ALA A 179 3.87 2.20 2.54
C ALA A 179 3.22 3.04 1.43
N PHE A 180 2.19 2.50 0.76
CA PHE A 180 1.52 3.21 -0.34
C PHE A 180 0.88 4.50 0.13
N ALA A 181 0.23 4.50 1.30
CA ALA A 181 -0.38 5.70 1.87
C ALA A 181 0.65 6.81 2.10
N LEU A 182 1.85 6.50 2.60
CA LEU A 182 2.94 7.45 2.73
C LEU A 182 3.48 7.91 1.37
N MET A 183 3.68 6.96 0.44
CA MET A 183 4.25 7.23 -0.88
C MET A 183 3.32 8.03 -1.80
N ILE A 184 2.00 8.06 -1.56
CA ILE A 184 1.08 8.97 -2.25
C ILE A 184 0.74 10.20 -1.40
N GLY A 185 0.54 10.03 -0.10
CA GLY A 185 0.12 11.10 0.81
C GLY A 185 1.17 12.20 0.95
N VAL A 186 2.44 11.83 1.17
CA VAL A 186 3.52 12.83 1.31
C VAL A 186 3.72 13.63 0.00
N PRO A 187 3.85 13.01 -1.19
CA PRO A 187 3.93 13.76 -2.45
C PRO A 187 2.71 14.64 -2.72
N LEU A 188 1.50 14.13 -2.53
CA LEU A 188 0.28 14.90 -2.79
C LEU A 188 0.10 16.06 -1.81
N ALA A 189 0.48 15.89 -0.53
CA ALA A 189 0.53 16.99 0.42
C ALA A 189 1.52 18.08 -0.01
N LYS A 190 2.70 17.71 -0.54
CA LYS A 190 3.71 18.65 -1.06
C LYS A 190 3.27 19.37 -2.34
N LEU A 191 2.42 18.73 -3.15
CA LEU A 191 1.87 19.34 -4.37
C LEU A 191 0.61 20.18 -4.10
N ALA A 192 -0.07 19.96 -2.97
CA ALA A 192 -1.29 20.65 -2.61
C ALA A 192 -1.07 22.15 -2.33
N GLN A 193 -1.81 22.97 -3.07
CA GLN A 193 -1.86 24.43 -2.88
C GLN A 193 -2.79 24.82 -1.72
N ARG A 194 -3.94 24.15 -1.59
CA ARG A 194 -4.94 24.44 -0.55
C ARG A 194 -4.53 23.77 0.76
N ARG A 195 -4.53 24.52 1.87
CA ARG A 195 -4.17 24.01 3.21
C ARG A 195 -5.00 22.79 3.62
N ALA A 196 -6.31 22.81 3.38
CA ALA A 196 -7.19 21.69 3.69
C ALA A 196 -6.79 20.39 2.95
N VAL A 197 -6.46 20.48 1.67
CA VAL A 197 -6.03 19.33 0.86
C VAL A 197 -4.67 18.81 1.33
N ARG A 198 -3.76 19.71 1.71
CA ARG A 198 -2.47 19.33 2.30
C ARG A 198 -2.66 18.56 3.60
N ILE A 199 -3.50 19.07 4.51
CA ILE A 199 -3.80 18.42 5.79
C ILE A 199 -4.42 17.04 5.55
N PHE A 200 -5.39 16.94 4.63
CA PHE A 200 -5.99 15.66 4.27
C PHE A 200 -4.94 14.61 3.88
N TRP A 201 -4.04 14.96 2.95
CA TRP A 201 -3.01 14.02 2.50
C TRP A 201 -1.93 13.72 3.55
N MET A 202 -1.68 14.65 4.49
CA MET A 202 -0.82 14.37 5.65
C MET A 202 -1.47 13.42 6.65
N MET A 203 -2.80 13.49 6.81
CA MET A 203 -3.56 12.61 7.68
C MET A 203 -3.91 11.27 7.03
N TYR A 204 -3.83 11.16 5.71
CA TYR A 204 -4.18 9.94 4.98
C TYR A 204 -3.39 8.70 5.44
N PRO A 205 -2.05 8.73 5.63
CA PRO A 205 -1.32 7.60 6.21
C PRO A 205 -1.79 7.22 7.61
N VAL A 206 -2.14 8.19 8.46
CA VAL A 206 -2.66 7.94 9.81
C VAL A 206 -4.01 7.24 9.74
N LEU A 207 -4.90 7.68 8.84
CA LEU A 207 -6.18 7.03 8.58
C LEU A 207 -5.99 5.60 8.10
N VAL A 208 -5.08 5.36 7.16
CA VAL A 208 -4.82 4.01 6.64
C VAL A 208 -4.24 3.10 7.73
N THR A 209 -3.28 3.58 8.53
CA THR A 209 -2.74 2.83 9.68
C THR A 209 -3.84 2.49 10.70
N PHE A 210 -4.71 3.45 11.02
CA PHE A 210 -5.86 3.20 11.89
C PHE A 210 -6.74 2.09 11.32
N VAL A 211 -7.13 2.21 10.05
CA VAL A 211 -8.02 1.28 9.37
C VAL A 211 -7.47 -0.15 9.35
N ILE A 212 -6.18 -0.34 9.03
CA ILE A 212 -5.59 -1.68 8.94
C ILE A 212 -5.50 -2.38 10.32
N VAL A 213 -5.33 -1.61 11.40
CA VAL A 213 -5.26 -2.12 12.78
C VAL A 213 -6.65 -2.49 13.27
N VAL A 214 -7.64 -1.58 13.18
CA VAL A 214 -9.00 -1.86 13.69
C VAL A 214 -9.75 -2.91 12.87
N THR A 215 -9.27 -3.24 11.67
CA THR A 215 -9.80 -4.35 10.86
C THR A 215 -9.01 -5.66 11.04
N ALA A 216 -8.03 -5.69 11.95
CA ALA A 216 -7.14 -6.84 12.21
C ALA A 216 -6.34 -7.32 10.99
N ASN A 217 -6.09 -6.46 10.00
CA ASN A 217 -5.36 -6.86 8.80
C ASN A 217 -3.85 -6.71 8.92
N HIS A 218 -3.37 -5.96 9.91
CA HIS A 218 -1.96 -5.65 10.10
C HIS A 218 -1.63 -5.37 11.57
N PHE A 219 -0.42 -5.76 11.98
CA PHE A 219 0.17 -5.41 13.27
C PHE A 219 0.78 -4.00 13.26
N LEU A 220 0.96 -3.36 14.41
CA LEU A 220 1.68 -2.09 14.47
C LEU A 220 3.14 -2.26 14.03
N THR A 221 3.75 -3.40 14.34
CA THR A 221 5.11 -3.73 13.89
C THR A 221 5.22 -3.72 12.36
N ASP A 222 4.27 -4.35 11.66
CA ASP A 222 4.31 -4.39 10.20
C ASP A 222 3.98 -3.03 9.56
N ALA A 223 3.18 -2.19 10.26
CA ALA A 223 2.92 -0.81 9.89
C ALA A 223 4.20 0.04 9.96
N VAL A 224 5.00 -0.13 11.02
CA VAL A 224 6.33 0.50 11.15
C VAL A 224 7.27 0.03 10.03
N LEU A 225 7.31 -1.27 9.76
CA LEU A 225 8.12 -1.83 8.66
C LEU A 225 7.64 -1.31 7.29
N GLY A 226 6.33 -1.07 7.11
CA GLY A 226 5.76 -0.40 5.95
C GLY A 226 6.23 1.05 5.81
N ALA A 227 6.27 1.80 6.92
CA ALA A 227 6.80 3.15 6.92
C ALA A 227 8.31 3.21 6.59
N LEU A 228 9.10 2.27 7.14
CA LEU A 228 10.52 2.11 6.79
C LEU A 228 10.69 1.74 5.32
N THR A 229 9.83 0.88 4.78
CA THR A 229 9.81 0.53 3.35
C THR A 229 9.55 1.76 2.48
N ALA A 230 8.58 2.60 2.83
CA ALA A 230 8.34 3.86 2.11
C ALA A 230 9.54 4.83 2.20
N ALA A 231 10.19 4.92 3.35
CA ALA A 231 11.38 5.76 3.52
C ALA A 231 12.56 5.27 2.68
N MET A 232 12.84 3.96 2.69
CA MET A 232 13.87 3.34 1.84
C MET A 232 13.54 3.51 0.36
N ALA A 233 12.26 3.35 -0.02
CA ALA A 233 11.81 3.58 -1.39
C ALA A 233 11.99 5.04 -1.84
N ALA A 234 11.73 6.01 -0.96
CA ALA A 234 12.05 7.42 -1.21
C ALA A 234 13.56 7.63 -1.42
N GLY A 235 14.40 7.04 -0.57
CA GLY A 235 15.86 7.07 -0.71
C GLY A 235 16.34 6.46 -2.03
N GLY A 236 15.79 5.29 -2.40
CA GLY A 236 16.05 4.63 -3.68
C GLY A 236 15.62 5.49 -4.87
N ALA A 237 14.44 6.10 -4.81
CA ALA A 237 13.96 7.02 -5.84
C ALA A 237 14.85 8.26 -5.98
N VAL A 238 15.35 8.82 -4.87
CA VAL A 238 16.34 9.92 -4.89
C VAL A 238 17.64 9.48 -5.57
N SER A 239 18.14 8.29 -5.25
CA SER A 239 19.35 7.73 -5.89
C SER A 239 19.16 7.53 -7.39
N LEU A 240 18.02 6.97 -7.81
CA LEU A 240 17.64 6.85 -9.23
C LEU A 240 17.52 8.23 -9.91
N ALA A 241 17.00 9.24 -9.22
CA ALA A 241 16.87 10.59 -9.77
C ALA A 241 18.20 11.32 -10.00
N ARG A 242 19.32 10.77 -9.50
CA ARG A 242 20.68 11.24 -9.83
C ARG A 242 21.10 10.82 -11.24
N THR A 243 20.61 9.68 -11.74
CA THR A 243 20.97 9.17 -13.08
C THR A 243 20.13 9.79 -14.19
N ARG A 244 18.90 10.22 -13.88
CA ARG A 244 18.00 10.87 -14.84
C ARG A 244 17.23 12.02 -14.20
N ALA A 245 17.51 13.25 -14.65
CA ALA A 245 16.90 14.46 -14.10
C ALA A 245 15.36 14.47 -14.15
N ALA A 246 14.77 13.83 -15.17
CA ALA A 246 13.32 13.69 -15.31
C ALA A 246 12.65 12.88 -14.18
N TRP A 247 13.42 12.16 -13.36
CA TRP A 247 12.91 11.38 -12.23
C TRP A 247 12.96 12.12 -10.90
N ARG A 248 13.38 13.39 -10.90
CA ARG A 248 13.40 14.22 -9.68
C ARG A 248 11.99 14.68 -9.33
N PHE A 249 11.66 14.63 -8.04
CA PHE A 249 10.44 15.23 -7.54
C PHE A 249 10.48 16.75 -7.70
N GLN A 250 9.40 17.34 -8.23
CA GLN A 250 9.23 18.80 -8.32
C GLN A 250 8.08 19.21 -7.40
N PRO A 251 8.34 19.91 -6.29
CA PRO A 251 7.26 20.45 -5.46
C PRO A 251 6.48 21.48 -6.25
N ALA A 252 5.25 21.75 -5.84
CA ALA A 252 4.45 22.75 -6.52
C ALA A 252 5.14 24.12 -6.40
N GLN A 253 5.27 24.82 -7.53
CA GLN A 253 5.81 26.18 -7.53
C GLN A 253 4.89 27.05 -6.68
N ALA A 254 5.46 27.75 -5.69
CA ALA A 254 4.72 28.78 -4.99
C ALA A 254 4.35 29.83 -6.05
N THR A 255 3.06 29.98 -6.35
CA THR A 255 2.59 31.18 -7.04
C THR A 255 3.00 32.36 -6.17
N ALA A 256 3.92 33.19 -6.66
CA ALA A 256 4.20 34.47 -6.05
C ALA A 256 2.87 35.22 -5.93
N VAL A 257 2.44 35.46 -4.70
CA VAL A 257 1.29 36.32 -4.36
C VAL A 257 1.81 37.73 -4.23
#